data_AF-A0A444RA64-F1
#
_entry.id   AF-A0A444RA64-F1
#
_cell.length_a   1.000
_cell.length_b   1.000
_cell.length_c   1.000
_cell.angle_alpha   90.00
_cell.angle_beta   90.00
_cell.angle_gamma   90.00
#
_symmetry.space_group_name_H-M   'P 1'
#
loop_
_entity.id
_entity.type
_entity.pdbx_description
1 polymer ?
#
loop_
_entity_poly.entity_id
_entity_poly.type
_entity_poly.pdbx_seq_one_letter_code
_entity_poly.pdbx_strand_id
1 'polypeptide(L)' 'MKMANHPRPGDIIQESLDELNVSLREFARAMEIAPSTASRLLTGKAALTPEMAIKLSVVIGSSPQMWLNLQNAWSLAEA' A
#
# COMPACT_ATOMS: atom_id res chain seq x y z
N MET A 1 -16.17 5.76 22.15
CA MET A 1 -16.09 6.28 20.76
C MET A 1 -14.66 6.65 20.43
N LYS A 2 -14.01 5.88 19.55
CA LYS A 2 -13.02 6.31 18.54
C LYS A 2 -12.72 5.07 17.68
N MET A 3 -13.70 4.65 16.88
CA MET A 3 -13.38 3.83 15.71
C MET A 3 -12.92 4.81 14.63
N ALA A 4 -11.74 5.40 14.84
CA ALA A 4 -11.06 6.09 13.77
C ALA A 4 -10.50 4.99 12.88
N ASN A 5 -11.32 4.53 11.93
CA ASN A 5 -10.88 3.62 10.89
C ASN A 5 -9.93 4.41 9.99
N HIS A 6 -8.69 4.58 10.43
CA HIS A 6 -7.68 5.29 9.66
C HIS A 6 -7.35 4.40 8.45
N PRO A 7 -7.48 4.90 7.22
CA PRO A 7 -7.23 4.09 6.04
C PRO A 7 -5.79 3.58 6.08
N ARG A 8 -5.62 2.25 6.15
CA ARG A 8 -4.30 1.64 6.13
C ARG A 8 -3.81 1.65 4.68
N PRO A 9 -2.53 1.96 4.41
CA PRO A 9 -2.00 1.95 3.05
C PRO A 9 -2.29 0.63 2.32
N GLY A 10 -2.16 -0.50 3.02
CA GLY A 10 -2.43 -1.82 2.46
C GLY A 10 -3.88 -2.04 2.02
N ASP A 11 -4.87 -1.46 2.73
CA ASP A 11 -6.27 -1.57 2.36
C ASP A 11 -6.56 -0.77 1.08
N ILE A 12 -6.04 0.45 0.98
CA ILE A 12 -6.21 1.30 -0.21
C ILE A 12 -5.55 0.67 -1.44
N ILE A 13 -4.39 0.03 -1.26
CA ILE A 13 -3.74 -0.71 -2.34
C ILE A 13 -4.61 -1.91 -2.74
N GLN A 14 -5.14 -2.69 -1.78
CA GLN A 14 -6.00 -3.84 -2.07
C GLN A 14 -7.26 -3.42 -2.84
N GLU A 15 -7.94 -2.35 -2.42
CA GLU A 15 -9.09 -1.79 -3.13
C GLU A 15 -8.73 -1.42 -4.58
N SER A 16 -7.57 -0.77 -4.78
CA SER A 16 -7.09 -0.43 -6.12
C SER A 16 -6.82 -1.68 -6.99
N LEU A 17 -6.28 -2.75 -6.40
CA LEU A 17 -6.06 -4.02 -7.11
C LEU A 17 -7.37 -4.70 -7.49
N ASP A 18 -8.35 -4.69 -6.60
CA ASP A 18 -9.67 -5.27 -6.83
C ASP A 18 -10.41 -4.52 -7.96
N GLU A 19 -10.37 -3.19 -7.97
CA GLU A 19 -10.94 -2.35 -9.03
C GLU A 19 -10.28 -2.59 -10.40
N LEU A 20 -8.96 -2.79 -10.41
CA LEU A 20 -8.19 -3.09 -11.62
C LEU A 20 -8.27 -4.57 -12.03
N ASN A 21 -8.91 -5.43 -11.23
CA ASN A 21 -8.93 -6.88 -11.38
C ASN A 21 -7.52 -7.49 -11.51
N VAL A 22 -6.58 -6.99 -10.70
CA VAL A 22 -5.17 -7.39 -10.68
C VAL A 22 -4.93 -8.31 -9.50
N SER A 23 -4.33 -9.48 -9.74
CA SER A 23 -3.97 -10.40 -8.66
C SER A 23 -2.76 -9.90 -7.85
N LEU A 24 -2.65 -10.36 -6.60
CA LEU A 24 -1.47 -10.13 -5.76
C LEU A 24 -0.15 -10.49 -6.46
N ARG A 25 -0.15 -11.57 -7.26
CA ARG A 25 1.04 -12.03 -7.99
C ARG A 25 1.43 -11.07 -9.11
N GLU A 26 0.45 -10.56 -9.85
CA GLU A 26 0.69 -9.58 -10.91
C GLU A 26 1.18 -8.26 -10.33
N PHE A 27 0.57 -7.81 -9.23
CA PHE A 27 1.02 -6.65 -8.47
C PHE A 27 2.46 -6.82 -7.97
N ALA A 28 2.79 -7.95 -7.34
CA ALA A 28 4.14 -8.22 -6.84
C ALA A 28 5.17 -8.19 -7.98
N ARG A 29 4.83 -8.75 -9.14
CA ARG A 29 5.66 -8.72 -10.35
C ARG A 29 5.87 -7.28 -10.85
N ALA A 30 4.79 -6.48 -10.93
CA ALA A 30 4.86 -5.09 -11.38
C ALA A 30 5.67 -4.19 -10.41
N MET A 31 5.61 -4.49 -9.12
CA MET A 31 6.39 -3.83 -8.08
C MET A 31 7.83 -4.34 -7.96
N GLU A 32 8.21 -5.37 -8.73
CA GLU A 32 9.52 -6.03 -8.65
C GLU A 32 9.86 -6.53 -7.23
N ILE A 33 8.87 -7.09 -6.53
CA ILE A 33 9.02 -7.64 -5.18
C ILE A 33 8.51 -9.08 -5.11
N ALA A 34 8.97 -9.82 -4.09
CA ALA A 34 8.42 -11.13 -3.81
C ALA A 34 6.92 -11.06 -3.45
N PRO A 35 6.08 -12.04 -3.85
CA PRO A 35 4.67 -12.08 -3.45
C PRO A 35 4.46 -12.06 -1.92
N SER A 36 5.40 -12.61 -1.16
CA SER A 36 5.38 -12.55 0.31
C SER A 36 5.58 -11.12 0.83
N THR A 37 6.40 -10.31 0.17
CA THR A 37 6.58 -8.89 0.50
C THR A 37 5.34 -8.09 0.15
N ALA A 38 4.74 -8.34 -1.02
CA ALA A 38 3.46 -7.73 -1.40
C ALA A 38 2.36 -8.07 -0.36
N SER A 39 2.24 -9.34 0.03
CA SER A 39 1.30 -9.75 1.08
C SER A 39 1.54 -9.05 2.42
N ARG A 40 2.80 -8.90 2.85
CA ARG A 40 3.14 -8.14 4.07
C ARG A 40 2.78 -6.66 3.94
N LEU A 41 2.97 -6.05 2.77
CA LEU A 41 2.58 -4.67 2.52
C LEU A 41 1.06 -4.49 2.65
N LEU A 42 0.27 -5.34 1.99
CA LEU A 42 -1.20 -5.27 2.04
C LEU A 42 -1.76 -5.53 3.45
N THR A 43 -1.10 -6.38 4.23
CA THR A 43 -1.51 -6.70 5.61
C THR A 43 -0.95 -5.73 6.66
N GLY A 44 -0.22 -4.69 6.26
CA GLY A 44 0.40 -3.72 7.17
C GLY A 44 1.59 -4.27 7.97
N LYS A 45 2.07 -5.48 7.65
CA LYS A 45 3.24 -6.12 8.29
C LYS A 45 4.57 -5.63 7.71
N ALA A 46 4.54 -4.82 6.65
CA ALA A 46 5.68 -4.12 6.11
C ALA A 46 5.28 -2.67 5.87
N ALA A 47 6.15 -1.74 6.30
CA ALA A 47 5.93 -0.31 6.04
C ALA A 47 6.12 0.01 4.56
N LEU A 48 5.30 0.93 4.05
CA LEU A 48 5.45 1.51 2.73
C LEU A 48 6.63 2.50 2.76
N THR A 49 7.75 2.11 2.17
CA THR A 49 8.97 2.93 2.10
C THR A 49 8.88 3.96 0.96
N PRO A 50 9.74 5.01 0.94
CA PRO A 50 9.80 5.95 -0.19
C PRO A 50 10.05 5.29 -1.55
N GLU A 51 10.87 4.24 -1.60
CA GLU A 51 11.08 3.46 -2.83
C GLU A 51 9.79 2.77 -3.28
N MET A 52 9.05 2.15 -2.34
CA MET A 52 7.75 1.55 -2.65
C MET A 52 6.74 2.59 -3.10
N ALA A 53 6.72 3.79 -2.51
CA ALA A 53 5.83 4.87 -2.92
C ALA A 53 6.05 5.29 -4.37
N ILE A 54 7.31 5.36 -4.82
CA ILE A 54 7.66 5.65 -6.22
C ILE A 54 7.15 4.54 -7.13
N LYS A 55 7.43 3.27 -6.79
CA LYS A 55 6.95 2.12 -7.57
C LYS A 55 5.42 2.07 -7.65
N LEU A 56 4.72 2.30 -6.54
CA LEU A 56 3.25 2.34 -6.51
C LEU A 56 2.69 3.43 -7.42
N SER A 57 3.29 4.62 -7.43
CA SER A 57 2.85 5.72 -8.29
C SER A 57 2.87 5.37 -9.79
N VAL A 58 3.76 4.46 -10.19
CA VAL A 58 3.86 3.96 -11.56
C VAL A 58 2.92 2.78 -11.80
N VAL A 59 2.78 1.88 -10.84
CA VAL A 59 2.03 0.61 -10.99
C VAL A 59 0.52 0.78 -10.86
N ILE A 60 0.07 1.53 -9.86
CA ILE A 60 -1.35 1.74 -9.52
C ILE A 60 -1.78 3.20 -9.67
N GLY A 61 -0.83 4.12 -9.87
CA GLY A 61 -1.11 5.55 -10.03
C GLY A 61 -1.04 6.33 -8.72
N SER A 62 -1.62 7.53 -8.72
CA SER A 62 -1.42 8.56 -7.69
C SER A 62 0.02 9.09 -7.66
N SER A 63 0.38 9.84 -6.61
CA SER A 63 1.73 10.39 -6.41
C SER A 63 2.48 9.65 -5.30
N PRO A 64 3.82 9.58 -5.34
CA PRO A 64 4.61 9.03 -4.24
C PRO A 64 4.33 9.71 -2.91
N GLN A 65 4.09 11.03 -2.94
CA GLN A 65 3.78 11.82 -1.74
C GLN A 65 2.46 11.41 -1.10
N MET A 66 1.44 11.11 -1.90
CA MET A 66 0.15 10.64 -1.39
C MET A 66 0.31 9.31 -0.64
N TRP A 67 1.05 8.36 -1.21
CA TRP A 67 1.32 7.07 -0.56
C TRP A 67 2.10 7.21 0.75
N LEU A 68 3.11 8.08 0.77
CA LEU A 68 3.84 8.40 2.00
C LEU A 68 2.99 9.09 3.04
N ASN A 69 2.08 9.98 2.64
CA ASN A 69 1.16 10.64 3.55
C ASN A 69 0.22 9.62 4.21
N LEU A 70 -0.29 8.64 3.45
CA LEU A 70 -1.09 7.54 4.00
C LEU A 70 -0.29 6.72 5.02
N GLN A 71 0.95 6.36 4.69
CA GLN A 71 1.82 5.62 5.61
C GLN A 71 2.08 6.39 6.89
N ASN A 72 2.42 7.68 6.79
CA ASN A 72 2.70 8.52 7.94
C ASN A 72 1.47 8.69 8.83
N ALA A 73 0.31 8.94 8.22
CA ALA A 73 -0.93 9.15 8.96
C ALA A 73 -1.37 7.87 9.69
N TRP A 74 -1.20 6.69 9.05
CA TRP A 74 -1.42 5.40 9.71
C TRP A 74 -0.41 5.11 10.82
N SER A 75 0.89 5.31 10.57
CA SER A 75 1.95 5.11 11.57
C SER A 75 1.76 5.99 12.81
N LEU A 76 1.30 7.23 12.65
CA LEU A 76 0.96 8.11 13.77
C LEU A 76 -0.28 7.69 14.54
N ALA A 77 -1.22 6.99 13.89
CA ALA A 77 -2.45 6.52 14.51
C ALA A 77 -2.26 5.17 15.24
N GLU A 78 -1.30 4.35 14.82
CA GLU A 78 -0.93 3.09 15.45
C GLU A 78 0.03 3.26 16.65
N ALA A 79 0.78 4.36 16.69
CA ALA A 79 1.71 4.72 17.77
C ALA A 79 0.99 5.11 19.08
#